data_AF-A0A7J4NUE2-F1
#
_entry.id   AF-A0A7J4NUE2-F1
#
_cell.length_a   1.000
_cell.length_b   1.000
_cell.length_c   1.000
_cell.angle_alpha   90.00
_cell.angle_beta   90.00
_cell.angle_gamma   90.00
#
_symmetry.space_group_name_H-M   'P 1'
#
loop_
_entity.id
_entity.type
_entity.pdbx_description
1 polymer ?
#
loop_
_entity_poly.entity_id
_entity_poly.type
_entity_poly.pdbx_seq_one_letter_code
_entity_poly.pdbx_strand_id
1 'polypeptide(L)'
;MTGNGKCIVVSDVHLGIEYSNRSKFIDFIDNLGDDVDRLVLLGDILEFWRRDPVGVMLENIDIIQKFMSLEPEELMIKKYEEYAIELVNEKYKGEFLIYGHSRKPYVKTEINLANSGSWVKGSSDYLEIDEHGVVLKSY
;
A
#
# COMPACT_ATOMS: atom_id res chain seq x y z
N MET A 1 1.67 -14.52 -12.28
CA MET A 1 0.39 -14.29 -11.60
C MET A 1 -0.65 -15.10 -12.35
N THR A 2 -1.44 -15.93 -11.66
CA THR A 2 -2.46 -16.82 -12.29
C THR A 2 -3.84 -16.67 -11.64
N GLY A 3 -4.08 -15.58 -10.90
CA GLY A 3 -5.39 -15.19 -10.38
C GLY A 3 -5.96 -14.04 -11.22
N ASN A 4 -7.26 -14.07 -11.50
CA ASN A 4 -7.99 -13.02 -12.20
C ASN A 4 -8.35 -11.83 -11.28
N GLY A 5 -7.96 -11.86 -10.00
CA GLY A 5 -8.31 -10.82 -9.04
C GLY A 5 -7.31 -9.68 -9.00
N LYS A 6 -7.74 -8.60 -8.35
CA LYS A 6 -7.05 -7.31 -8.30
C LYS A 6 -6.01 -7.31 -7.19
N CYS A 7 -4.91 -6.61 -7.44
CA CYS A 7 -3.96 -6.20 -6.43
C CYS A 7 -4.17 -4.72 -6.11
N ILE A 8 -4.42 -4.43 -4.83
CA ILE A 8 -4.62 -3.07 -4.31
C ILE A 8 -3.35 -2.62 -3.61
N VAL A 9 -2.84 -1.43 -3.94
CA VAL A 9 -1.64 -0.86 -3.33
C VAL A 9 -1.96 0.46 -2.63
N VAL A 10 -1.60 0.56 -1.35
CA VAL A 10 -1.79 1.75 -0.52
C VAL A 10 -0.51 2.13 0.21
N SER A 11 -0.33 3.43 0.48
CA SER A 11 0.79 3.96 1.28
C SER A 11 0.34 5.19 2.07
N ASP A 12 1.22 5.69 2.96
CA ASP A 12 1.07 7.01 3.60
C ASP A 12 -0.27 7.18 4.34
N VAL A 13 -0.66 6.16 5.11
CA VAL A 13 -1.86 6.21 5.96
C VAL A 13 -1.59 6.95 7.25
N HIS A 14 -0.40 6.78 7.81
CA HIS A 14 0.05 7.39 9.05
C HIS A 14 -1.00 7.30 10.17
N LEU A 15 -1.51 6.10 10.45
CA LEU A 15 -2.39 5.87 11.58
C LEU A 15 -1.72 6.34 12.88
N GLY A 16 -2.44 7.14 13.68
CA GLY A 16 -1.95 7.72 14.93
C GLY A 16 -1.77 9.24 14.93
N ILE A 17 -1.96 9.91 13.79
CA ILE A 17 -1.96 11.39 13.70
C ILE A 17 -3.32 11.93 13.25
N GLU A 18 -3.62 13.16 13.70
CA GLU A 18 -4.93 13.83 13.52
C GLU A 18 -5.39 13.90 12.06
N TYR A 19 -4.46 14.12 11.14
CA TYR A 19 -4.77 14.28 9.72
C TYR A 19 -4.71 12.96 8.93
N SER A 20 -4.63 11.81 9.59
CA SER A 20 -4.86 10.51 8.96
C SER A 20 -6.36 10.33 8.69
N ASN A 21 -6.71 9.91 7.48
CA ASN A 21 -8.08 9.56 7.12
C ASN A 21 -8.47 8.16 7.64
N ARG A 22 -8.15 7.86 8.90
CA ARG A 22 -8.34 6.54 9.54
C ARG A 22 -9.73 5.96 9.32
N SER A 23 -10.78 6.76 9.54
CA SER A 23 -12.18 6.28 9.40
C SER A 23 -12.55 5.94 7.97
N LYS A 24 -12.02 6.66 6.97
CA LYS A 24 -12.20 6.30 5.56
C LYS A 24 -11.36 5.07 5.20
N PHE A 25 -10.16 4.97 5.74
CA PHE A 25 -9.28 3.85 5.46
C PHE A 25 -9.84 2.53 6.00
N ILE A 26 -10.41 2.50 7.21
CA ILE A 26 -11.06 1.30 7.74
C ILE A 26 -12.30 0.91 6.90
N ASP A 27 -13.11 1.89 6.50
CA ASP A 27 -14.26 1.67 5.60
C ASP A 27 -13.80 1.11 4.24
N PHE A 28 -12.72 1.64 3.69
CA PHE A 28 -12.10 1.11 2.48
C PHE A 28 -11.65 -0.35 2.63
N ILE A 29 -10.95 -0.71 3.72
CA ILE A 29 -10.53 -2.09 3.98
C ILE A 29 -11.75 -3.03 4.10
N ASP A 30 -12.83 -2.56 4.73
CA ASP A 30 -14.07 -3.34 4.88
C ASP A 30 -14.84 -3.51 3.57
N ASN A 31 -14.51 -2.71 2.54
CA ASN A 31 -15.18 -2.70 1.25
C ASN A 31 -14.23 -2.95 0.07
N LEU A 32 -13.09 -3.64 0.28
CA LEU A 32 -12.14 -3.96 -0.80
C LEU A 32 -12.78 -4.77 -1.94
N GLY A 33 -13.78 -5.60 -1.64
CA GLY A 33 -14.45 -6.48 -2.59
C GLY A 33 -13.85 -7.88 -2.63
N ASP A 34 -14.68 -8.88 -2.97
CA ASP A 34 -14.26 -10.29 -3.05
C ASP A 34 -13.36 -10.57 -4.28
N ASP A 35 -13.25 -9.62 -5.21
CA ASP A 35 -12.40 -9.67 -6.40
C ASP A 35 -10.96 -9.18 -6.14
N VAL A 36 -10.62 -8.79 -4.90
CA VAL A 36 -9.25 -8.40 -4.51
C VAL A 36 -8.48 -9.61 -3.98
N ASP A 37 -7.47 -10.02 -4.75
CA ASP A 37 -6.58 -11.14 -4.40
C ASP A 37 -5.48 -10.70 -3.43
N ARG A 38 -5.11 -9.41 -3.42
CA ARG A 38 -3.94 -8.92 -2.67
C ARG A 38 -4.08 -7.47 -2.24
N LEU A 39 -3.73 -7.21 -0.99
CA LEU A 39 -3.51 -5.86 -0.46
C LEU A 39 -2.01 -5.67 -0.16
N VAL A 40 -1.40 -4.68 -0.81
CA VAL A 40 0.00 -4.29 -0.60
C VAL A 40 0.05 -3.01 0.22
N LEU A 41 0.62 -3.11 1.43
CA LEU A 41 0.90 -1.98 2.31
C LEU A 41 2.32 -1.45 2.03
N LEU A 42 2.44 -0.40 1.21
CA LEU A 42 3.72 0.12 0.67
C LEU A 42 4.44 1.10 1.63
N GLY A 43 4.24 0.93 2.93
CA GLY A 43 4.91 1.73 3.97
C GLY A 43 4.11 2.93 4.49
N ASP A 44 4.66 3.56 5.53
CA ASP A 44 4.05 4.68 6.26
C ASP A 44 2.60 4.43 6.70
N ILE A 45 2.32 3.21 7.18
CA ILE A 45 0.99 2.79 7.65
C ILE A 45 0.72 3.26 9.08
N LEU A 46 1.67 3.05 10.00
CA LEU A 46 1.58 3.43 11.41
C LEU A 46 2.59 4.54 11.70
N GLU A 47 2.18 5.56 12.45
CA GLU A 47 3.02 6.72 12.75
C GLU A 47 3.83 6.52 14.05
N PHE A 48 4.85 5.66 13.98
CA PHE A 48 5.75 5.38 15.11
C PHE A 48 6.88 6.41 15.26
N TRP A 49 7.12 7.25 14.25
CA TRP A 49 8.20 8.23 14.31
C TRP A 49 7.83 9.44 15.17
N ARG A 50 6.56 9.83 15.15
CA ARG A 50 6.08 11.05 15.82
C ARG A 50 5.31 10.80 17.12
N ARG A 51 4.98 9.54 17.42
CA ARG A 51 4.18 9.17 18.58
C ARG A 51 4.69 7.91 19.26
N ASP A 52 4.23 7.70 20.49
CA ASP A 52 4.45 6.46 21.24
C ASP A 52 3.93 5.24 20.45
N PRO A 53 4.80 4.29 20.07
CA PRO A 53 4.41 3.15 19.25
C PRO A 53 3.34 2.28 19.89
N VAL A 54 3.38 2.10 21.22
CA VAL A 54 2.40 1.27 21.94
C VAL A 54 1.03 1.93 21.91
N GLY A 55 0.95 3.24 22.17
CA GLY A 55 -0.28 4.01 22.05
C GLY A 55 -0.86 3.94 20.65
N VAL A 56 -0.04 4.14 19.61
CA VAL A 56 -0.51 4.02 18.21
C VAL A 56 -1.04 2.62 17.91
N MET A 57 -0.39 1.56 18.39
CA MET A 57 -0.87 0.19 18.23
C MET A 57 -2.21 -0.04 18.93
N LEU A 58 -2.36 0.40 20.18
CA LEU A 58 -3.60 0.24 20.95
C LEU A 58 -4.77 1.04 20.35
N GLU A 59 -4.52 2.27 19.90
CA GLU A 59 -5.50 3.14 19.24
C GLU A 59 -5.98 2.58 17.89
N ASN A 60 -5.20 1.69 17.26
CA ASN A 60 -5.48 1.14 15.93
C ASN A 60 -5.55 -0.40 15.93
N ILE A 61 -5.84 -1.00 17.08
CA ILE A 61 -5.86 -2.47 17.25
C ILE A 61 -6.89 -3.15 16.35
N ASP A 62 -8.00 -2.47 16.07
CA ASP A 62 -9.06 -2.89 15.14
C ASP A 62 -8.53 -3.07 13.72
N ILE A 63 -7.76 -2.10 13.21
CA ILE A 63 -7.16 -2.17 11.86
C ILE A 63 -6.04 -3.22 11.83
N ILE A 64 -5.23 -3.31 12.89
CA ILE A 64 -4.16 -4.33 12.98
C ILE A 64 -4.75 -5.74 12.96
N GLN A 65 -5.83 -5.98 13.72
CA GLN A 65 -6.53 -7.26 13.71
C GLN A 65 -7.08 -7.61 12.32
N LYS A 66 -7.60 -6.61 11.58
CA LYS A 66 -8.02 -6.81 10.18
C LYS A 66 -6.83 -7.21 9.30
N PHE A 67 -5.70 -6.52 9.38
CA PHE A 67 -4.50 -6.91 8.62
C PHE A 67 -4.05 -8.33 8.94
N MET A 68 -4.06 -8.73 10.21
CA MET A 68 -3.70 -10.09 10.61
C MET A 68 -4.69 -11.14 10.08
N SER A 69 -5.97 -10.78 9.91
CA SER A 69 -6.98 -11.67 9.33
C SER A 69 -6.84 -11.86 7.81
N LEU A 70 -6.11 -10.96 7.13
CA LEU A 70 -5.81 -11.05 5.70
C LEU A 70 -4.62 -11.98 5.39
N GLU A 71 -4.14 -12.75 6.37
CA GLU A 71 -3.02 -13.71 6.24
C GLU A 71 -1.78 -13.10 5.56
N PRO A 72 -1.03 -12.22 6.24
CA PRO A 72 0.10 -11.51 5.64
C PRO A 72 1.18 -12.47 5.12
N GLU A 73 1.67 -12.22 3.91
CA GLU A 73 2.79 -12.98 3.36
C GLU A 73 4.07 -12.76 4.19
N GLU A 74 4.78 -13.85 4.50
CA GLU A 74 6.05 -13.78 5.22
C GLU A 74 7.13 -13.09 4.36
N LEU A 75 7.45 -11.84 4.69
CA LEU A 75 8.56 -11.09 4.10
C LEU A 75 9.87 -11.48 4.79
N MET A 76 10.68 -12.28 4.09
CA MET A 76 12.02 -12.60 4.55
C MET A 76 12.99 -11.46 4.23
N ILE A 77 13.65 -10.89 5.24
CA ILE A 77 14.59 -9.77 5.09
C ILE A 77 15.69 -10.05 4.06
N LYS A 78 16.13 -11.30 3.94
CA LYS A 78 17.13 -11.72 2.93
C LYS A 78 16.69 -11.46 1.50
N LYS A 79 15.37 -11.47 1.22
CA LYS A 79 14.84 -11.13 -0.09
C LYS A 79 15.13 -9.68 -0.48
N TYR A 80 15.33 -8.75 0.47
CA TYR A 80 15.62 -7.36 0.11
C TYR A 80 16.97 -7.19 -0.58
N GLU A 81 18.00 -7.91 -0.13
CA GLU A 81 19.31 -7.90 -0.80
C GLU A 81 19.20 -8.50 -2.21
N GLU A 82 18.47 -9.61 -2.33
CA GLU A 82 18.17 -10.25 -3.62
C GLU A 82 17.38 -9.30 -4.55
N TYR A 83 16.33 -8.66 -4.05
CA TYR A 83 15.54 -7.69 -4.81
C TYR A 83 16.38 -6.50 -5.27
N ALA A 84 17.26 -5.97 -4.42
CA ALA A 84 18.17 -4.89 -4.79
C ALA A 84 19.12 -5.31 -5.92
N ILE A 85 19.67 -6.53 -5.84
CA ILE A 85 20.52 -7.11 -6.90
C ILE A 85 19.72 -7.32 -8.19
N GLU A 86 18.49 -7.81 -8.09
CA GLU A 86 17.62 -8.06 -9.24
C GLU A 86 17.18 -6.77 -9.94
N LEU A 87 16.91 -5.72 -9.16
CA LEU A 87 16.61 -4.38 -9.67
C LEU A 87 17.75 -3.81 -10.50
N VAL A 88 19.01 -4.00 -10.08
CA VAL A 88 20.17 -3.54 -10.86
C VAL A 88 20.52 -4.46 -12.04
N ASN A 89 20.13 -5.74 -11.98
CA ASN A 89 20.39 -6.73 -13.04
C ASN A 89 19.31 -6.78 -14.13
N GLU A 90 18.52 -5.71 -14.29
CA GLU A 90 17.47 -5.60 -15.30
C GLU A 90 16.37 -6.69 -15.23
N LYS A 91 16.27 -7.47 -14.13
CA LYS A 91 15.25 -8.55 -14.02
C LYS A 91 13.83 -8.01 -14.20
N TYR A 92 13.58 -6.80 -13.69
CA TYR A 92 12.29 -6.11 -13.74
C TYR A 92 12.19 -5.10 -14.89
N LYS A 93 13.01 -5.24 -15.94
CA LYS A 93 13.00 -4.31 -17.07
C LYS A 93 11.64 -4.36 -17.77
N GLY A 94 11.00 -3.18 -17.87
CA GLY A 94 9.67 -3.05 -18.46
C GLY A 94 8.51 -3.26 -17.47
N GLU A 95 8.78 -3.65 -16.22
CA GLU A 95 7.77 -3.70 -15.16
C GLU A 95 7.50 -2.30 -14.58
N PHE A 96 6.44 -2.20 -13.78
CA PHE A 96 6.12 -0.97 -13.04
C PHE A 96 7.00 -0.79 -11.80
N LEU A 97 7.56 0.42 -11.65
CA LEU A 97 8.06 0.91 -10.37
C LEU A 97 6.92 1.64 -9.64
N ILE A 98 6.56 1.14 -8.46
CA ILE A 98 5.50 1.71 -7.61
C ILE A 98 6.10 2.16 -6.29
N TYR A 99 5.82 3.39 -5.87
CA TYR A 99 6.33 3.96 -4.62
C TYR A 99 5.35 4.93 -3.94
N GLY A 100 5.53 5.18 -2.64
CA GLY A 100 4.71 6.11 -1.84
C GLY A 100 5.47 7.40 -1.46
N HIS A 101 5.29 7.85 -0.21
CA HIS A 101 6.03 8.89 0.51
C HIS A 101 5.81 10.34 0.05
N SER A 102 5.77 10.58 -1.27
CA SER A 102 5.64 11.94 -1.82
C SER A 102 4.24 12.55 -1.65
N ARG A 103 3.25 11.70 -1.36
CA ARG A 103 1.81 12.03 -1.24
C ARG A 103 1.19 12.63 -2.51
N LYS A 104 1.82 12.43 -3.67
CA LYS A 104 1.34 12.93 -4.97
C LYS A 104 0.97 11.75 -5.85
N PRO A 105 -0.32 11.38 -5.93
CA PRO A 105 -0.75 10.23 -6.70
C PRO A 105 -0.54 10.48 -8.21
N TYR A 106 -0.08 9.48 -8.93
CA TYR A 106 -0.06 9.48 -10.39
C TYR A 106 0.22 8.09 -10.96
N VAL A 107 -0.10 7.89 -12.24
CA VAL A 107 0.37 6.78 -13.07
C VAL A 107 0.96 7.36 -14.36
N LYS A 108 2.17 6.93 -14.71
CA LYS A 108 2.91 7.30 -15.93
C LYS A 108 3.24 6.04 -16.69
N THR A 109 2.31 5.61 -17.55
CA THR A 109 2.42 4.38 -18.35
C THR A 109 3.55 4.44 -19.37
N GLU A 110 3.97 5.64 -19.78
CA GLU A 110 5.06 5.84 -20.75
C GLU A 110 6.46 5.47 -20.21
N ILE A 111 6.60 5.43 -18.88
CA ILE A 111 7.85 5.06 -18.19
C ILE A 111 7.61 4.01 -17.10
N ASN A 112 6.43 3.39 -17.06
CA ASN A 112 6.01 2.39 -16.06
C ASN A 112 6.29 2.84 -14.62
N LEU A 113 5.84 4.05 -14.27
CA LEU A 113 6.05 4.63 -12.94
C LEU A 113 4.72 5.02 -12.32
N ALA A 114 4.47 4.59 -11.09
CA ALA A 114 3.27 4.98 -10.34
C ALA A 114 3.60 5.41 -8.91
N ASN A 115 2.80 6.34 -8.40
CA ASN A 115 2.80 6.71 -6.99
C ASN A 115 1.41 6.50 -6.40
N SER A 116 1.32 5.77 -5.29
CA SER A 116 0.05 5.41 -4.64
C SER A 116 -0.67 6.57 -3.96
N GLY A 117 -0.04 7.73 -3.84
CA GLY A 117 -0.64 8.90 -3.21
C GLY A 117 -0.60 8.82 -1.70
N SER A 118 -1.71 9.13 -1.04
CA SER A 118 -1.77 9.11 0.42
C SER A 118 -3.17 9.02 0.99
N TRP A 119 -3.25 8.73 2.28
CA TRP A 119 -4.48 8.70 3.06
C TRP A 119 -4.50 9.77 4.16
N VAL A 120 -3.88 10.91 3.89
CA VAL A 120 -3.75 12.02 4.85
C VAL A 120 -4.31 13.32 4.28
N LYS A 121 -4.74 14.23 5.16
CA LYS A 121 -5.20 15.58 4.83
C LYS A 121 -6.29 15.62 3.75
N GLY A 122 -7.24 14.69 3.81
CA GLY A 122 -8.37 14.63 2.88
C GLY A 122 -8.14 13.77 1.63
N SER A 123 -6.91 13.30 1.37
CA SER A 123 -6.62 12.31 0.32
C SER A 123 -6.99 10.90 0.75
N SER A 124 -7.41 10.06 -0.21
CA SER A 124 -7.74 8.64 0.00
C SER A 124 -7.34 7.84 -1.23
N ASP A 125 -6.09 7.98 -1.66
CA ASP A 125 -5.64 7.49 -2.95
C ASP A 125 -5.08 6.07 -2.86
N TYR A 126 -5.31 5.28 -3.90
CA TYR A 126 -4.78 3.91 -4.00
C TYR A 126 -4.58 3.51 -5.45
N LEU A 127 -3.77 2.47 -5.67
CA LEU A 127 -3.61 1.87 -6.99
C LEU A 127 -4.36 0.55 -7.05
N GLU A 128 -4.99 0.31 -8.18
CA GLU A 128 -5.58 -0.97 -8.57
C GLU A 128 -4.73 -1.55 -9.71
N ILE A 129 -4.32 -2.81 -9.57
CA ILE A 129 -3.50 -3.53 -10.54
C ILE A 129 -4.22 -4.80 -10.93
N ASP A 130 -4.46 -4.96 -12.23
CA ASP A 130 -5.08 -6.14 -12.83
C ASP A 130 -4.45 -6.47 -14.20
N GLU A 131 -5.08 -7.34 -14.97
CA GLU A 131 -4.64 -7.71 -16.33
C GLU A 131 -4.66 -6.54 -17.33
N HIS A 132 -5.37 -5.44 -17.01
CA HIS A 132 -5.47 -4.24 -17.83
C HIS A 132 -4.41 -3.19 -17.47
N GLY A 133 -3.66 -3.37 -16.37
CA GLY A 133 -2.51 -2.56 -15.99
C GLY A 133 -2.66 -1.92 -14.61
N VAL A 134 -2.08 -0.72 -14.44
CA VAL A 134 -2.08 0.03 -13.19
C VAL A 134 -2.99 1.24 -13.31
N VAL A 135 -3.97 1.37 -12.42
CA VAL A 135 -4.95 2.46 -12.42
C VAL A 135 -4.93 3.18 -11.07
N LEU A 136 -4.91 4.51 -11.11
CA LEU A 136 -5.07 5.36 -9.93
C LEU A 136 -6.54 5.54 -9.60
N LYS A 137 -6.89 5.39 -8.32
CA LYS A 137 -8.23 5.54 -7.76
C LYS A 137 -8.19 6.40 -6.49
N SER A 138 -9.36 6.89 -6.08
CA SER A 138 -9.57 7.58 -4.81
C SER A 138 -10.89 7.14 -4.17
N TYR A 139 -10.95 7.11 -2.83
CA TYR A 139 -12.07 6.67 -2.00
C TYR A 139 -12.79 7.79 -1.21
#